data_AF-A0A2W2CLF2-F1
#
_entry.id   AF-A0A2W2CLF2-F1
#
_cell.length_a   1.000
_cell.length_b   1.000
_cell.length_c   1.000
_cell.angle_alpha   90.00
_cell.angle_beta   90.00
_cell.angle_gamma   90.00
#
_symmetry.space_group_name_H-M   'P 1'
#
loop_
_entity.id
_entity.type
_entity.pdbx_description
1 polymer ?
#
loop_
_entity_poly.entity_id
_entity_poly.type
_entity_poly.pdbx_seq_one_letter_code
_entity_poly.pdbx_strand_id
1 'polypeptide(L)'
;MPVMAKGYRSVDRDQAFLLPPSMTDWLPVDHLVWFVIAAVDRIDTTAFHGKAKLGSVGRRGYDPDMLLTLFVYAMAHGVSSSRQIERLCGTDVAFRIICAGDTPDHTVLARFRRDHEAALEQLLTASLLLAAELGMVRLGTVAFDGTKIAANASMSANRGEAHLRKLAQQYLGKAAATDDAEDQLFGPDARGDELPEDLTDRTRRAQRIDQALEEIQRRKAAESEQNEAERSAAAQYVAQAGDPAGRARAGKAPKAADPVAVARARWEREHARAQARWDAYQVKATAAAGRGHRLPGTPAAAPHEHPRVAQLRQAYQDALATAEHPPT
;
A
#
# COMPACT_ATOMS: atom_id res chain seq x y z
N MET A 1 -34.43 28.35 1.77
CA MET A 1 -34.09 26.92 1.88
C MET A 1 -32.75 26.70 1.18
N PRO A 2 -31.76 26.07 1.82
CA PRO A 2 -30.47 25.80 1.17
C PRO A 2 -30.68 24.80 0.02
N VAL A 3 -30.09 25.08 -1.14
CA VAL A 3 -30.19 24.22 -2.32
C VAL A 3 -29.23 23.03 -2.13
N MET A 4 -29.79 21.83 -1.97
CA MET A 4 -29.02 20.59 -1.91
C MET A 4 -28.67 20.12 -3.33
N ALA A 5 -27.46 19.59 -3.53
CA ALA A 5 -27.03 19.05 -4.81
C ALA A 5 -27.82 17.77 -5.18
N LYS A 6 -28.28 17.68 -6.44
CA LYS A 6 -29.11 16.56 -6.94
C LYS A 6 -28.30 15.36 -7.47
N GLY A 7 -26.97 15.41 -7.41
CA GLY A 7 -26.09 14.35 -7.90
C GLY A 7 -24.68 14.84 -8.21
N TYR A 8 -23.88 13.95 -8.80
CA TYR A 8 -22.51 14.23 -9.24
C TYR A 8 -22.49 14.69 -10.70
N ARG A 9 -21.48 15.50 -11.06
CA ARG A 9 -21.20 15.81 -12.46
C ARG A 9 -20.70 14.55 -13.16
N SER A 10 -21.22 14.26 -14.35
CA SER A 10 -20.71 13.16 -15.18
C SER A 10 -19.27 13.45 -15.60
N VAL A 11 -18.44 12.41 -15.61
CA VAL A 11 -17.07 12.47 -16.12
C VAL A 11 -17.05 11.76 -17.47
N ASP A 12 -17.03 12.54 -18.55
CA ASP A 12 -16.87 12.02 -19.90
C ASP A 12 -15.40 12.16 -20.33
N ARG A 13 -14.72 11.02 -20.51
CA ARG A 13 -13.31 10.97 -20.92
C ARG A 13 -13.15 10.80 -22.43
N ASP A 14 -14.25 10.52 -23.14
CA ASP A 14 -14.28 10.35 -24.59
C ASP A 14 -14.73 11.64 -25.30
N GLN A 15 -15.16 12.65 -24.53
CA GLN A 15 -15.42 13.99 -25.03
C GLN A 15 -14.19 14.57 -25.74
N ALA A 16 -14.29 14.70 -27.07
CA ALA A 16 -13.26 15.34 -27.88
C ALA A 16 -13.31 16.87 -27.74
N PHE A 17 -12.14 17.49 -27.84
CA PHE A 17 -12.04 18.94 -28.03
C PHE A 17 -12.36 19.30 -29.49
N LEU A 18 -13.07 20.43 -29.70
CA LEU A 18 -13.36 20.93 -31.05
C LEU A 18 -12.08 21.42 -31.77
N LEU A 19 -11.16 22.04 -31.02
CA LEU A 19 -9.83 22.45 -31.46
C LEU A 19 -8.79 21.97 -30.43
N PRO A 20 -7.55 21.63 -30.85
CA PRO A 20 -6.49 21.27 -29.90
C PRO A 20 -6.23 22.41 -28.92
N PRO A 21 -6.27 22.17 -27.60
CA PRO A 21 -5.92 23.20 -26.61
C PRO A 21 -4.43 23.56 -26.73
N SER A 22 -4.09 24.82 -26.47
CA SER A 22 -2.68 25.23 -26.36
C SER A 22 -2.07 24.62 -25.10
N MET A 23 -0.80 24.16 -25.18
CA MET A 23 -0.07 23.69 -24.01
C MET A 23 0.14 24.80 -22.96
N THR A 24 0.12 26.07 -23.39
CA THR A 24 0.18 27.23 -22.47
C THR A 24 -1.03 27.32 -21.55
N ASP A 25 -2.15 26.71 -21.94
CA ASP A 25 -3.40 26.78 -21.17
C ASP A 25 -3.52 25.61 -20.19
N TRP A 26 -2.59 24.65 -20.22
CA TRP A 26 -2.65 23.45 -19.38
C TRP A 26 -2.22 23.72 -17.93
N LEU A 27 -1.40 24.76 -17.71
CA LEU A 27 -0.91 25.15 -16.38
C LEU A 27 -1.07 26.66 -16.15
N PRO A 28 -1.27 27.09 -14.90
CA PRO A 28 -1.25 28.51 -14.53
C PRO A 28 0.04 29.22 -14.96
N VAL A 29 -0.06 30.53 -15.20
CA VAL A 29 1.08 31.38 -15.64
C VAL A 29 2.20 31.50 -14.60
N ASP A 30 1.90 31.27 -13.33
CA ASP A 30 2.83 31.31 -12.20
C ASP A 30 3.47 29.95 -11.89
N HIS A 31 3.23 28.94 -12.72
CA HIS A 31 3.81 27.61 -12.55
C HIS A 31 5.34 27.60 -12.78
N LEU A 32 6.08 26.87 -11.93
CA LEU A 32 7.55 26.80 -11.92
C LEU A 32 8.15 26.43 -13.28
N VAL A 33 7.47 25.59 -14.06
CA VAL A 33 7.94 25.12 -15.38
C VAL A 33 8.29 26.28 -16.32
N TRP A 34 7.50 27.36 -16.29
CA TRP A 34 7.71 28.53 -17.15
C TRP A 34 8.98 29.29 -16.77
N PHE A 35 9.26 29.36 -15.47
CA PHE A 35 10.52 29.89 -14.97
C PHE A 35 11.71 29.03 -15.42
N VAL A 36 11.62 27.71 -15.30
CA VAL A 36 12.72 26.80 -15.66
C VAL A 36 13.03 26.86 -17.16
N ILE A 37 12.01 26.85 -18.03
CA ILE A 37 12.18 27.04 -19.47
C ILE A 37 12.88 28.37 -19.75
N ALA A 38 12.35 29.47 -19.21
CA ALA A 38 12.92 30.80 -19.40
C ALA A 38 14.35 30.95 -18.83
N ALA A 39 14.68 30.19 -17.78
CA ALA A 39 16.00 30.18 -17.17
C ALA A 39 17.02 29.46 -18.06
N VAL A 40 16.67 28.27 -18.57
CA VAL A 40 17.55 27.50 -19.46
C VAL A 40 17.82 28.27 -20.76
N ASP A 41 16.80 28.93 -21.33
CA ASP A 41 16.93 29.81 -22.51
C ASP A 41 17.96 30.96 -22.33
N ARG A 42 18.34 31.28 -21.09
CA ARG A 42 19.24 32.38 -20.74
C ARG A 42 20.59 31.93 -20.20
N ILE A 43 20.73 30.64 -19.87
CA ILE A 43 22.01 30.07 -19.43
C ILE A 43 22.80 29.67 -20.68
N ASP A 44 24.13 29.78 -20.63
CA ASP A 44 24.97 29.33 -21.74
C ASP A 44 24.93 27.79 -21.87
N THR A 45 24.24 27.30 -22.92
CA THR A 45 24.13 25.88 -23.25
C THR A 45 25.02 25.47 -24.44
N THR A 46 25.92 26.35 -24.91
CA THR A 46 26.73 26.12 -26.11
C THR A 46 27.51 24.80 -26.06
N ALA A 47 27.96 24.38 -24.86
CA ALA A 47 28.69 23.13 -24.64
C ALA A 47 27.89 21.85 -25.01
N PHE A 48 26.56 21.92 -25.07
CA PHE A 48 25.68 20.78 -25.35
C PHE A 48 25.37 20.62 -26.84
N HIS A 49 25.49 21.69 -27.62
CA HIS A 49 25.17 21.71 -29.05
C HIS A 49 26.32 21.20 -29.94
N GLY A 50 27.55 21.17 -29.43
CA GLY A 50 28.75 20.85 -30.23
C GLY A 50 29.00 19.37 -30.56
N LYS A 51 28.40 18.42 -29.82
CA LYS A 51 28.62 16.97 -30.02
C LYS A 51 27.66 16.30 -31.00
N ALA A 52 26.55 16.95 -31.34
CA ALA A 52 25.57 16.39 -32.25
C ALA A 52 26.15 16.34 -33.68
N LYS A 53 26.37 15.14 -34.21
CA LYS A 53 26.61 14.96 -35.65
C LYS A 53 25.31 15.23 -36.41
N LEU A 54 24.99 16.50 -36.61
CA LEU A 54 23.88 16.94 -37.46
C LEU A 54 24.22 16.61 -38.92
N GLY A 55 23.87 15.42 -39.40
CA GLY A 55 24.17 15.05 -40.78
C GLY A 55 23.99 13.59 -41.22
N SER A 56 23.35 12.71 -40.45
CA SER A 56 23.10 11.33 -40.88
C SER A 56 21.61 11.02 -41.11
N VAL A 57 21.36 10.01 -41.94
CA VAL A 57 20.04 9.40 -42.19
C VAL A 57 19.44 8.93 -40.85
N GLY A 58 18.20 9.33 -40.53
CA GLY A 58 17.51 8.96 -39.29
C GLY A 58 16.57 10.06 -38.76
N ARG A 59 15.92 9.79 -37.62
CA ARG A 59 15.13 10.78 -36.87
C ARG A 59 16.06 11.89 -36.37
N ARG A 60 15.60 13.15 -36.40
CA ARG A 60 16.33 14.26 -35.78
C ARG A 60 16.52 13.99 -34.29
N GLY A 61 17.69 14.32 -33.76
CA GLY A 61 17.92 14.28 -32.32
C GLY A 61 17.02 15.27 -31.59
N TYR A 62 16.80 15.01 -30.30
CA TYR A 62 16.13 15.94 -29.40
C TYR A 62 16.93 17.24 -29.27
N ASP A 63 16.22 18.34 -29.05
CA ASP A 63 16.83 19.62 -28.72
C ASP A 63 17.59 19.50 -27.38
N PRO A 64 18.91 19.78 -27.34
CA PRO A 64 19.67 19.77 -26.09
C PRO A 64 19.04 20.66 -25.02
N ASP A 65 18.51 21.83 -25.37
CA ASP A 65 17.96 22.78 -24.38
C ASP A 65 16.69 22.22 -23.73
N MET A 66 15.89 21.45 -24.47
CA MET A 66 14.76 20.70 -23.93
C MET A 66 15.22 19.63 -22.92
N LEU A 67 16.24 18.84 -23.27
CA LEU A 67 16.78 17.80 -22.37
C LEU A 67 17.37 18.42 -21.10
N LEU A 68 18.09 19.55 -21.22
CA LEU A 68 18.62 20.30 -20.08
C LEU A 68 17.50 20.83 -19.18
N THR A 69 16.43 21.35 -19.78
CA THR A 69 15.22 21.78 -19.06
C THR A 69 14.60 20.63 -18.28
N LEU A 70 14.53 19.42 -18.86
CA LEU A 70 14.08 18.23 -18.14
C LEU A 70 14.96 17.91 -16.94
N PHE A 71 16.29 17.97 -17.07
CA PHE A 71 17.19 17.70 -15.94
C PHE A 71 17.08 18.75 -14.82
N VAL A 72 17.00 20.04 -15.16
CA VAL A 72 16.81 21.12 -14.16
C VAL A 72 15.48 20.94 -13.44
N TYR A 73 14.41 20.68 -14.19
CA TYR A 73 13.07 20.50 -13.62
C TYR A 73 12.97 19.21 -12.78
N ALA A 74 13.53 18.10 -13.26
CA ALA A 74 13.59 16.84 -12.53
C ALA A 74 14.36 17.00 -11.21
N MET A 75 15.48 17.72 -11.21
CA MET A 75 16.24 18.04 -9.98
C MET A 75 15.40 18.86 -9.00
N ALA A 76 14.64 19.86 -9.48
CA ALA A 76 13.74 20.67 -8.66
C ALA A 76 12.61 19.84 -8.02
N HIS A 77 12.25 18.70 -8.60
CA HIS A 77 11.24 17.77 -8.11
C HIS A 77 11.84 16.53 -7.40
N GLY A 78 13.17 16.44 -7.25
CA GLY A 78 13.84 15.30 -6.63
C GLY A 78 13.76 14.00 -7.44
N VAL A 79 13.53 14.10 -8.75
CA VAL A 79 13.43 12.95 -9.67
C VAL A 79 14.79 12.69 -10.28
N SER A 80 15.40 11.54 -9.97
CA SER A 80 16.75 11.19 -10.45
C SER A 80 16.78 10.05 -11.47
N SER A 81 15.75 9.21 -11.56
CA SER A 81 15.66 8.11 -12.53
C SER A 81 15.31 8.62 -13.93
N SER A 82 16.07 8.22 -14.95
CA SER A 82 15.74 8.51 -16.35
C SER A 82 14.43 7.86 -16.78
N ARG A 83 14.12 6.65 -16.26
CA ARG A 83 12.85 5.95 -16.50
C ARG A 83 11.67 6.70 -15.90
N GLN A 84 11.86 7.27 -14.71
CA GLN A 84 10.87 8.14 -14.09
C GLN A 84 10.68 9.44 -14.88
N ILE A 85 11.74 10.08 -15.38
CA ILE A 85 11.64 11.28 -16.23
C ILE A 85 10.86 10.93 -17.52
N GLU A 86 11.18 9.82 -18.19
CA GLU A 86 10.44 9.33 -19.37
C GLU A 86 8.95 9.16 -19.05
N ARG A 87 8.60 8.47 -17.95
CA ARG A 87 7.20 8.32 -17.51
C ARG A 87 6.52 9.68 -17.29
N LEU A 88 7.20 10.61 -16.63
CA LEU A 88 6.64 11.93 -16.34
C LEU A 88 6.45 12.73 -17.63
N CYS A 89 7.34 12.61 -18.61
CA CYS A 89 7.14 13.20 -19.95
C CYS A 89 5.90 12.68 -20.68
N GLY A 90 5.35 11.52 -20.29
CA GLY A 90 4.09 11.00 -20.83
C GLY A 90 2.84 11.29 -19.97
N THR A 91 3.01 11.58 -18.68
CA THR A 91 1.90 11.60 -17.70
C THR A 91 1.72 12.95 -16.99
N ASP A 92 2.82 13.63 -16.68
CA ASP A 92 2.82 14.92 -15.99
C ASP A 92 2.74 16.07 -16.99
N VAL A 93 1.85 17.02 -16.72
CA VAL A 93 1.58 18.14 -17.62
C VAL A 93 2.80 19.04 -17.81
N ALA A 94 3.59 19.29 -16.76
CA ALA A 94 4.75 20.17 -16.84
C ALA A 94 5.90 19.52 -17.63
N PHE A 95 6.18 18.24 -17.40
CA PHE A 95 7.16 17.50 -18.20
C PHE A 95 6.72 17.38 -19.66
N ARG A 96 5.41 17.20 -19.93
CA ARG A 96 4.85 17.22 -21.29
C ARG A 96 5.01 18.56 -21.99
N ILE A 97 4.88 19.68 -21.26
CA ILE A 97 5.14 21.02 -21.79
C ILE A 97 6.62 21.16 -22.17
N ILE A 98 7.54 20.74 -21.30
CA ILE A 98 8.98 20.84 -21.56
C ILE A 98 9.34 20.08 -22.85
N CYS A 99 8.88 18.84 -23.00
CA CYS A 99 9.17 18.04 -24.19
C CYS A 99 8.25 18.34 -25.39
N ALA A 100 7.33 19.31 -25.27
CA ALA A 100 6.32 19.64 -26.28
C ALA A 100 5.56 18.41 -26.84
N GLY A 101 5.34 17.39 -26.00
CA GLY A 101 4.69 16.13 -26.37
C GLY A 101 5.58 15.12 -27.12
N ASP A 102 6.84 15.44 -27.39
CA ASP A 102 7.84 14.51 -27.93
C ASP A 102 8.68 13.91 -26.79
N THR A 103 8.17 12.84 -26.17
CA THR A 103 8.78 12.19 -25.00
C THR A 103 10.11 11.50 -25.36
N PRO A 104 11.24 11.88 -24.72
CA PRO A 104 12.51 11.17 -24.89
C PRO A 104 12.54 9.88 -24.04
N ASP A 105 13.07 8.81 -24.63
CA ASP A 105 13.28 7.55 -23.92
C ASP A 105 14.35 7.68 -22.82
N HIS A 106 14.24 6.86 -21.77
CA HIS A 106 15.21 6.82 -20.67
C HIS A 106 16.64 6.55 -21.15
N THR A 107 16.81 5.77 -22.22
CA THR A 107 18.14 5.51 -22.80
C THR A 107 18.75 6.76 -23.42
N VAL A 108 17.94 7.65 -24.01
CA VAL A 108 18.36 8.95 -24.54
C VAL A 108 18.79 9.85 -23.40
N LEU A 109 17.98 9.93 -22.34
CA LEU A 109 18.26 10.74 -21.15
C LEU A 109 19.54 10.28 -20.44
N ALA A 110 19.65 8.98 -20.15
CA ALA A 110 20.81 8.40 -19.47
C ALA A 110 22.10 8.60 -20.28
N ARG A 111 22.03 8.40 -21.62
CA ARG A 111 23.16 8.64 -22.52
C ARG A 111 23.56 10.11 -22.56
N PHE A 112 22.59 11.02 -22.71
CA PHE A 112 22.86 12.46 -22.72
C PHE A 112 23.51 12.90 -21.41
N ARG A 113 23.04 12.41 -20.26
CA ARG A 113 23.66 12.67 -18.96
C ARG A 113 25.12 12.21 -18.91
N ARG A 114 25.38 10.97 -19.33
CA ARG A 114 26.72 10.37 -19.34
C ARG A 114 27.67 11.12 -20.27
N ASP A 115 27.21 11.50 -21.45
CA ASP A 115 28.03 12.17 -22.47
C ASP A 115 28.36 13.62 -22.09
N HIS A 116 27.58 14.25 -21.21
CA HIS A 116 27.69 15.66 -20.86
C HIS A 116 27.83 15.93 -19.34
N GLU A 117 28.23 14.94 -18.54
CA GLU A 117 28.24 14.98 -17.07
C GLU A 117 28.83 16.28 -16.49
N ALA A 118 30.05 16.65 -16.89
CA ALA A 118 30.72 17.84 -16.38
C ALA A 118 30.02 19.16 -16.77
N ALA A 119 29.45 19.24 -17.97
CA ALA A 119 28.71 20.42 -18.41
C ALA A 119 27.34 20.51 -17.70
N LEU A 120 26.68 19.36 -17.50
CA LEU A 120 25.43 19.27 -16.75
C LEU A 120 25.62 19.70 -15.29
N GLU A 121 26.72 19.33 -14.65
CA GLU A 121 27.04 19.80 -13.30
C GLU A 121 27.09 21.34 -13.26
N GLN A 122 27.77 21.96 -14.22
CA GLN A 122 27.88 23.41 -14.31
C GLN A 122 26.52 24.08 -14.55
N LEU A 123 25.71 23.53 -15.47
CA LEU A 123 24.37 24.04 -15.76
C LEU A 123 23.45 23.93 -14.54
N LEU A 124 23.40 22.77 -13.89
CA LEU A 124 22.58 22.56 -12.69
C LEU A 124 23.03 23.51 -11.57
N THR A 125 24.34 23.69 -11.37
CA THR A 125 24.88 24.68 -10.43
C THR A 125 24.45 26.10 -10.76
N ALA A 126 24.54 26.50 -12.04
CA ALA A 126 24.12 27.82 -12.51
C ALA A 126 22.61 28.05 -12.30
N SER A 127 21.78 27.04 -12.56
CA SER A 127 20.33 27.11 -12.33
C SER A 127 19.99 27.30 -10.85
N LEU A 128 20.72 26.63 -9.95
CA LEU A 128 20.58 26.79 -8.50
C LEU A 128 21.03 28.18 -8.03
N LEU A 129 22.14 28.69 -8.57
CA LEU A 129 22.62 30.04 -8.28
C LEU A 129 21.61 31.09 -8.72
N LEU A 130 21.05 30.95 -9.93
CA LEU A 130 20.02 31.84 -10.45
C LEU A 130 18.78 31.83 -9.56
N ALA A 131 18.29 30.65 -9.15
CA ALA A 131 17.16 30.53 -8.24
C ALA A 131 17.45 31.16 -6.86
N ALA A 132 18.68 31.04 -6.36
CA ALA A 132 19.11 31.64 -5.10
C ALA A 132 19.17 33.18 -5.18
N GLU A 133 19.68 33.73 -6.28
CA GLU A 133 19.78 35.16 -6.54
C GLU A 133 18.38 35.81 -6.67
N LEU A 134 17.47 35.12 -7.36
CA LEU A 134 16.08 35.55 -7.52
C LEU A 134 15.24 35.36 -6.25
N GLY A 135 15.84 34.92 -5.14
CA GLY A 135 15.16 34.78 -3.86
C GLY A 135 14.16 33.63 -3.79
N MET A 136 14.10 32.75 -4.79
CA MET A 136 13.20 31.58 -4.84
C MET A 136 13.52 30.53 -3.76
N VAL A 137 14.66 30.68 -3.09
CA VAL A 137 15.12 29.85 -1.97
C VAL A 137 14.58 30.34 -0.61
N ARG A 138 13.75 31.41 -0.56
CA ARG A 138 12.97 31.78 0.64
C ARG A 138 11.49 31.51 0.38
N LEU A 139 10.85 30.80 1.31
CA LEU A 139 9.52 30.18 1.25
C LEU A 139 9.60 28.80 0.58
N GLY A 140 9.29 27.75 1.37
CA GLY A 140 9.48 26.34 1.03
C GLY A 140 8.59 25.81 -0.09
N THR A 141 8.75 26.37 -1.29
CA THR A 141 7.97 26.04 -2.50
C THR A 141 8.79 25.30 -3.55
N VAL A 142 10.12 25.28 -3.46
CA VAL A 142 10.97 24.44 -4.31
C VAL A 142 11.67 23.40 -3.44
N ALA A 143 11.07 22.22 -3.36
CA ALA A 143 11.65 21.07 -2.69
C ALA A 143 12.68 20.40 -3.60
N PHE A 144 13.85 21.02 -3.78
CA PHE A 144 15.01 20.33 -4.34
C PHE A 144 15.31 19.09 -3.47
N ASP A 145 15.04 17.90 -4.02
CA ASP A 145 15.32 16.57 -3.44
C ASP A 145 14.98 16.38 -1.95
N GLY A 146 13.77 16.74 -1.50
CA GLY A 146 13.33 16.52 -0.11
C GLY A 146 14.25 17.14 0.96
N THR A 147 15.25 17.92 0.54
CA THR A 147 16.26 18.48 1.39
C THR A 147 15.69 19.81 1.82
N LYS A 148 15.07 19.83 2.99
CA LYS A 148 14.75 21.08 3.68
C LYS A 148 16.08 21.79 3.86
N ILE A 149 16.38 22.78 3.02
CA ILE A 149 17.47 23.72 3.28
C ILE A 149 17.07 24.41 4.59
N ALA A 150 17.63 23.93 5.70
CA ALA A 150 17.31 24.44 7.01
C ALA A 150 17.61 25.94 7.00
N ALA A 151 16.58 26.75 7.23
CA ALA A 151 16.67 28.21 7.27
C ALA A 151 17.65 28.75 8.33
N ASN A 152 18.26 27.88 9.14
CA ASN A 152 19.04 28.20 10.32
C ASN A 152 20.55 27.90 10.21
N ALA A 153 21.03 27.25 9.14
CA ALA A 153 22.46 27.31 8.82
C ALA A 153 22.68 28.59 8.00
N SER A 154 23.66 29.41 8.39
CA SER A 154 23.80 30.81 7.93
C SER A 154 23.42 31.00 6.45
N MET A 155 22.62 32.02 6.18
CA MET A 155 22.12 32.35 4.84
C MET A 155 23.20 32.41 3.75
N SER A 156 24.45 32.71 4.14
CA SER A 156 25.63 32.71 3.28
C SER A 156 26.20 31.30 3.02
N ALA A 157 26.11 30.37 3.98
CA ALA A 157 26.64 29.01 3.84
C ALA A 157 25.79 28.12 2.92
N ASN A 158 24.47 28.25 2.95
CA ASN A 158 23.55 27.45 2.12
C ASN A 158 23.39 27.99 0.69
N ARG A 159 23.97 29.16 0.37
CA ARG A 159 23.90 29.81 -0.96
C ARG A 159 25.26 29.93 -1.64
N GLY A 160 26.34 29.50 -0.99
CA GLY A 160 27.66 29.51 -1.60
C GLY A 160 27.71 28.58 -2.82
N GLU A 161 28.32 29.03 -3.91
CA GLU A 161 28.50 28.25 -5.13
C GLU A 161 29.04 26.84 -4.86
N ALA A 162 29.99 26.69 -3.94
CA ALA A 162 30.55 25.40 -3.57
C ALA A 162 29.49 24.43 -2.99
N HIS A 163 28.54 24.93 -2.20
CA HIS A 163 27.45 24.11 -1.66
C HIS A 163 26.47 23.69 -2.76
N LEU A 164 26.07 24.63 -3.62
CA LEU A 164 25.14 24.37 -4.73
C LEU A 164 25.76 23.42 -5.78
N ARG A 165 27.06 23.57 -6.05
CA ARG A 165 27.81 22.63 -6.89
C ARG A 165 27.81 21.22 -6.30
N LYS A 166 28.04 21.10 -4.98
CA LYS A 166 27.96 19.80 -4.30
C LYS A 166 26.57 19.17 -4.42
N LEU A 167 25.50 19.97 -4.34
CA LEU A 167 24.13 19.47 -4.52
C LEU A 167 23.90 18.95 -5.95
N ALA A 168 24.35 19.69 -6.97
CA ALA A 168 24.30 19.25 -8.36
C ALA A 168 25.08 17.94 -8.58
N GLN A 169 26.29 17.82 -8.02
CA GLN A 169 27.10 16.60 -8.06
C GLN A 169 26.40 15.41 -7.39
N GLN A 170 25.82 15.63 -6.21
CA GLN A 170 25.08 14.59 -5.49
C GLN A 170 23.87 14.11 -6.29
N TYR A 171 23.13 15.03 -6.91
CA TYR A 171 22.00 14.71 -7.78
C TYR A 171 22.44 13.87 -9.00
N LEU A 172 23.49 14.28 -9.71
CA LEU A 172 24.00 13.54 -10.87
C LEU A 172 24.53 12.15 -10.50
N GLY A 173 25.24 12.04 -9.37
CA GLY A 173 25.71 10.76 -8.85
C GLY A 173 24.55 9.82 -8.46
N LYS A 174 23.51 10.35 -7.81
CA LYS A 174 22.28 9.60 -7.50
C LYS A 174 21.56 9.17 -8.77
N ALA A 175 21.46 10.04 -9.78
CA ALA A 175 20.84 9.74 -11.06
C ALA A 175 21.58 8.62 -11.80
N ALA A 176 22.92 8.66 -11.83
CA ALA A 176 23.74 7.59 -12.39
C ALA A 176 23.54 6.26 -11.66
N ALA A 177 23.65 6.26 -10.32
CA ALA A 177 23.47 5.05 -9.52
C ALA A 177 22.05 4.45 -9.62
N THR A 178 21.03 5.31 -9.73
CA THR A 178 19.64 4.85 -9.90
C THR A 178 19.46 4.18 -11.25
N ASP A 179 19.91 4.81 -12.33
CA ASP A 179 19.81 4.22 -13.67
C ASP A 179 20.59 2.91 -13.78
N ASP A 180 21.80 2.83 -13.22
CA ASP A 180 22.60 1.59 -13.23
C ASP A 180 21.91 0.45 -12.46
N ALA A 181 21.21 0.77 -11.35
CA ALA A 181 20.44 -0.21 -10.58
C ALA A 181 19.17 -0.65 -11.32
N GLU A 182 18.49 0.29 -11.99
CA GLU A 182 17.30 0.01 -12.79
C GLU A 182 17.64 -0.82 -14.04
N ASP A 183 18.78 -0.55 -14.69
CA ASP A 183 19.27 -1.34 -15.83
C ASP A 183 19.57 -2.79 -15.42
N GLN A 184 20.08 -3.02 -14.21
CA GLN A 184 20.28 -4.37 -13.67
C GLN A 184 18.96 -5.09 -13.37
N LEU A 185 17.93 -4.36 -12.94
CA LEU A 185 16.65 -4.93 -12.53
C LEU A 185 15.72 -5.20 -13.71
N PHE A 186 15.63 -4.27 -14.66
CA PHE A 186 14.66 -4.28 -15.75
C PHE A 186 15.28 -4.58 -17.11
N GLY A 187 16.62 -4.54 -17.22
CA GLY A 187 17.32 -4.66 -18.49
C GLY A 187 17.37 -3.34 -19.27
N PRO A 188 18.05 -3.34 -20.43
CA PRO A 188 18.34 -2.11 -21.17
C PRO A 188 17.10 -1.49 -21.84
N ASP A 189 16.07 -2.29 -22.14
CA ASP A 189 14.96 -1.86 -22.99
C ASP A 189 13.64 -1.63 -22.23
N ALA A 190 13.44 -2.22 -21.05
CA ALA A 190 12.16 -2.17 -20.33
C ALA A 190 12.18 -1.14 -19.20
N ARG A 191 11.20 -0.24 -19.12
CA ARG A 191 11.03 0.76 -18.05
C ARG A 191 10.74 0.16 -16.68
N GLY A 192 10.18 -1.05 -16.62
CA GLY A 192 9.82 -1.72 -15.37
C GLY A 192 8.44 -1.36 -14.81
N ASP A 193 7.69 -0.50 -15.50
CA ASP A 193 6.31 -0.11 -15.16
C ASP A 193 5.29 -0.43 -16.26
N GLU A 194 5.70 -1.22 -17.25
CA GLU A 194 4.82 -1.70 -18.30
C GLU A 194 3.68 -2.53 -17.72
N LEU A 195 2.47 -2.26 -18.21
CA LEU A 195 1.36 -3.16 -17.98
C LEU A 195 1.60 -4.46 -18.75
N PRO A 196 1.14 -5.61 -18.23
CA PRO A 196 1.03 -6.84 -19.00
C PRO A 196 0.37 -6.58 -20.36
N GLU A 197 0.90 -7.20 -21.42
CA GLU A 197 0.47 -6.93 -22.81
C GLU A 197 -1.05 -7.05 -22.98
N ASP A 198 -1.68 -8.02 -22.31
CA ASP A 198 -3.12 -8.28 -22.37
C ASP A 198 -3.99 -7.18 -21.71
N LEU A 199 -3.38 -6.31 -20.89
CA LEU A 199 -4.02 -5.14 -20.30
C LEU A 199 -3.77 -3.85 -21.07
N THR A 200 -2.87 -3.84 -22.06
CA THR A 200 -2.58 -2.62 -22.84
C THR A 200 -3.73 -2.25 -23.80
N ASP A 201 -4.37 -3.24 -24.42
CA ASP A 201 -5.51 -3.05 -25.33
C ASP A 201 -6.78 -2.64 -24.56
N ARG A 202 -7.31 -1.44 -24.87
CA ARG A 202 -8.52 -0.88 -24.23
C ARG A 202 -9.73 -1.83 -24.35
N THR A 203 -9.86 -2.54 -25.47
CA THR A 203 -10.99 -3.43 -25.76
C THR A 203 -10.95 -4.68 -24.89
N ARG A 204 -9.75 -5.23 -24.67
CA ARG A 204 -9.54 -6.47 -23.91
C ARG A 204 -9.41 -6.23 -22.40
N ARG A 205 -8.94 -5.04 -22.02
CA ARG A 205 -8.69 -4.65 -20.63
C ARG A 205 -9.95 -4.79 -19.76
N ALA A 206 -11.10 -4.31 -20.24
CA ALA A 206 -12.36 -4.41 -19.50
C ALA A 206 -12.72 -5.87 -19.21
N GLN A 207 -12.70 -6.72 -20.23
CA GLN A 207 -12.98 -8.15 -20.09
C GLN A 207 -12.03 -8.85 -19.11
N ARG A 208 -10.73 -8.50 -19.14
CA ARG A 208 -9.75 -9.07 -18.20
C ARG A 208 -9.96 -8.61 -16.77
N ILE A 209 -10.33 -7.35 -16.57
CA ILE A 209 -10.68 -6.83 -15.25
C ILE A 209 -11.92 -7.55 -14.72
N ASP A 210 -12.96 -7.72 -15.54
CA ASP A 210 -14.20 -8.40 -15.14
C ASP A 210 -13.93 -9.86 -14.72
N GLN A 211 -13.15 -10.60 -15.52
CA GLN A 211 -12.73 -11.97 -15.18
C GLN A 211 -11.95 -12.03 -13.85
N ALA A 212 -11.04 -11.08 -13.63
CA ALA A 212 -10.27 -11.02 -12.39
C ALA A 212 -11.16 -10.70 -11.18
N LEU A 213 -12.14 -9.80 -11.33
CA LEU A 213 -13.11 -9.47 -10.29
C LEU A 213 -14.01 -10.67 -9.97
N GLU A 214 -14.52 -11.37 -10.98
CA GLU A 214 -15.31 -12.59 -10.79
C GLU A 214 -14.51 -13.66 -10.03
N GLU A 215 -13.24 -13.86 -10.37
CA GLU A 215 -12.36 -14.79 -9.65
C GLU A 215 -12.11 -14.38 -8.20
N ILE A 216 -11.97 -13.08 -7.92
CA ILE A 216 -11.85 -12.57 -6.55
C ILE A 216 -13.15 -12.83 -5.77
N GLN A 217 -14.31 -12.59 -6.39
CA GLN A 217 -15.60 -12.83 -5.73
C GLN A 217 -15.83 -14.32 -5.47
N ARG A 218 -15.49 -15.20 -6.42
CA ARG A 218 -15.56 -16.66 -6.21
C ARG A 218 -14.69 -17.11 -5.05
N ARG A 219 -13.44 -16.64 -4.97
CA ARG A 219 -12.53 -16.97 -3.86
C ARG A 219 -13.07 -16.48 -2.52
N LYS A 220 -13.58 -15.24 -2.46
CA LYS A 220 -14.20 -14.69 -1.24
C LYS A 220 -15.47 -15.44 -0.83
N ALA A 221 -16.31 -15.84 -1.78
CA ALA A 221 -17.50 -16.63 -1.51
C ALA A 221 -17.13 -18.01 -0.94
N ALA A 222 -16.18 -18.70 -1.57
CA ALA A 222 -15.70 -20.01 -1.09
C ALA A 222 -15.08 -19.93 0.30
N GLU A 223 -14.28 -18.89 0.57
CA GLU A 223 -13.70 -18.64 1.90
C GLU A 223 -14.80 -18.33 2.93
N SER A 224 -15.82 -17.55 2.57
CA SER A 224 -16.96 -17.27 3.44
C SER A 224 -17.77 -18.53 3.76
N GLU A 225 -18.07 -19.35 2.76
CA GLU A 225 -18.77 -20.63 2.92
C GLU A 225 -17.97 -21.59 3.80
N GLN A 226 -16.65 -21.68 3.60
CA GLN A 226 -15.78 -22.49 4.46
C GLN A 226 -15.79 -21.97 5.90
N ASN A 227 -15.66 -20.65 6.10
CA ASN A 227 -15.69 -20.05 7.44
C ASN A 227 -17.04 -20.28 8.13
N GLU A 228 -18.15 -20.22 7.39
CA GLU A 228 -19.48 -20.50 7.93
C GLU A 228 -19.70 -22.00 8.22
N ALA A 229 -19.18 -22.89 7.38
CA ALA A 229 -19.14 -24.33 7.64
C ALA A 229 -18.31 -24.66 8.89
N GLU A 230 -17.16 -24.02 9.08
CA GLU A 230 -16.32 -24.18 10.27
C GLU A 230 -17.01 -23.64 11.53
N ARG A 231 -17.65 -22.46 11.45
CA ARG A 231 -18.42 -21.88 12.56
C ARG A 231 -19.64 -22.73 12.93
N SER A 232 -20.38 -23.23 11.95
CA SER A 232 -21.54 -24.09 12.18
C SER A 232 -21.12 -25.45 12.76
N ALA A 233 -20.05 -26.06 12.25
CA ALA A 233 -19.48 -27.28 12.81
C ALA A 233 -18.98 -27.09 14.25
N ALA A 234 -18.37 -25.94 14.54
CA ALA A 234 -17.96 -25.54 15.88
C ALA A 234 -19.17 -25.38 16.82
N ALA A 235 -20.22 -24.66 16.40
CA ALA A 235 -21.44 -24.47 17.17
C ALA A 235 -22.15 -25.80 17.47
N GLN A 236 -22.27 -26.68 16.45
CA GLN A 236 -22.82 -28.02 16.62
C GLN A 236 -21.99 -28.87 17.59
N TYR A 237 -20.67 -28.76 17.52
CA TYR A 237 -19.78 -29.45 18.47
C TYR A 237 -20.02 -28.99 19.91
N VAL A 238 -20.11 -27.67 20.15
CA VAL A 238 -20.39 -27.12 21.50
C VAL A 238 -21.74 -27.60 22.01
N ALA A 239 -22.79 -27.53 21.19
CA ALA A 239 -24.13 -27.99 21.56
C ALA A 239 -24.15 -29.48 21.94
N GLN A 240 -23.53 -30.34 21.13
CA GLN A 240 -23.41 -31.77 21.42
C GLN A 240 -22.54 -32.07 22.64
N ALA A 241 -21.51 -31.26 22.90
CA ALA A 241 -20.67 -31.41 24.10
C ALA A 241 -21.46 -31.15 25.39
N GLY A 242 -22.50 -30.31 25.32
CA GLY A 242 -23.40 -29.95 26.42
C GLY A 242 -24.58 -30.89 26.66
N ASP A 243 -24.91 -31.79 25.73
CA ASP A 243 -26.10 -32.64 25.82
C ASP A 243 -25.99 -33.70 26.95
N PRO A 244 -26.80 -33.62 28.03
CA PRO A 244 -26.77 -34.57 29.14
C PRO A 244 -27.26 -35.97 28.76
N ALA A 245 -28.09 -36.10 27.72
CA ALA A 245 -28.57 -37.40 27.22
C ALA A 245 -27.59 -38.06 26.24
N GLY A 246 -26.73 -37.28 25.57
CA GLY A 246 -25.80 -37.74 24.54
C GLY A 246 -24.51 -38.41 25.06
N ARG A 247 -23.84 -39.22 24.24
CA ARG A 247 -22.52 -39.78 24.61
C ARG A 247 -21.44 -38.69 24.61
N ALA A 248 -20.51 -38.76 25.56
CA ALA A 248 -19.37 -37.85 25.57
C ALA A 248 -18.52 -38.06 24.30
N ARG A 249 -18.39 -37.02 23.46
CA ARG A 249 -17.52 -37.07 22.27
C ARG A 249 -16.05 -37.22 22.70
N ALA A 250 -15.37 -38.21 22.11
CA ALA A 250 -13.93 -38.36 22.17
C ALA A 250 -13.27 -37.53 21.05
N GLY A 251 -12.12 -36.91 21.32
CA GLY A 251 -11.34 -36.15 20.33
C GLY A 251 -11.22 -34.65 20.61
N LYS A 252 -10.36 -33.98 19.82
CA LYS A 252 -10.12 -32.53 19.88
C LYS A 252 -11.32 -31.76 19.32
N ALA A 253 -11.61 -30.60 19.90
CA ALA A 253 -12.63 -29.69 19.38
C ALA A 253 -12.17 -29.08 18.03
N PRO A 254 -13.10 -28.69 17.14
CA PRO A 254 -12.79 -27.91 15.94
C PRO A 254 -12.01 -26.64 16.29
N LYS A 255 -11.09 -26.20 15.42
CA LYS A 255 -10.29 -24.98 15.66
C LYS A 255 -11.15 -23.73 15.82
N ALA A 256 -12.26 -23.64 15.08
CA ALA A 256 -13.21 -22.54 15.15
C ALA A 256 -14.11 -22.56 16.40
N ALA A 257 -14.05 -23.61 17.23
CA ALA A 257 -14.83 -23.68 18.46
C ALA A 257 -14.13 -22.93 19.59
N ASP A 258 -14.85 -22.00 20.21
CA ASP A 258 -14.37 -21.30 21.40
C ASP A 258 -14.05 -22.31 22.53
N PRO A 259 -12.78 -22.40 22.96
CA PRO A 259 -12.38 -23.31 24.04
C PRO A 259 -13.17 -23.11 25.34
N VAL A 260 -13.54 -21.86 25.65
CA VAL A 260 -14.31 -21.52 26.85
C VAL A 260 -15.72 -22.07 26.73
N ALA A 261 -16.40 -21.83 25.60
CA ALA A 261 -17.73 -22.38 25.33
C ALA A 261 -17.74 -23.92 25.39
N VAL A 262 -16.71 -24.59 24.84
CA VAL A 262 -16.57 -26.06 24.90
C VAL A 262 -16.40 -26.55 26.35
N ALA A 263 -15.51 -25.91 27.12
CA ALA A 263 -15.25 -26.30 28.51
C ALA A 263 -16.49 -26.10 29.38
N ARG A 264 -17.19 -24.97 29.20
CA ARG A 264 -18.46 -24.67 29.87
C ARG A 264 -19.52 -25.72 29.56
N ALA A 265 -19.75 -26.04 28.28
CA ALA A 265 -20.75 -27.01 27.87
C ALA A 265 -20.48 -28.41 28.49
N ARG A 266 -19.22 -28.85 28.52
CA ARG A 266 -18.85 -30.14 29.13
C ARG A 266 -19.09 -30.16 30.64
N TRP A 267 -18.79 -29.06 31.34
CA TRP A 267 -19.05 -28.93 32.77
C TRP A 267 -20.54 -28.92 33.07
N GLU A 268 -21.33 -28.10 32.36
CA GLU A 268 -22.79 -28.01 32.51
C GLU A 268 -23.45 -29.37 32.27
N ARG A 269 -22.99 -30.14 31.27
CA ARG A 269 -23.46 -31.50 31.00
C ARG A 269 -23.29 -32.43 32.20
N GLU A 270 -22.06 -32.53 32.73
CA GLU A 270 -21.80 -33.45 33.85
C GLU A 270 -22.46 -32.95 35.14
N HIS A 271 -22.56 -31.64 35.33
CA HIS A 271 -23.31 -31.06 36.45
C HIS A 271 -24.79 -31.46 36.38
N ALA A 272 -25.43 -31.32 35.21
CA ALA A 272 -26.82 -31.73 34.99
C ALA A 272 -27.04 -33.23 35.23
N ARG A 273 -26.11 -34.09 34.81
CA ARG A 273 -26.15 -35.54 35.08
C ARG A 273 -26.03 -35.87 36.57
N ALA A 274 -25.11 -35.21 37.26
CA ALA A 274 -24.93 -35.40 38.70
C ALA A 274 -26.16 -34.91 39.46
N GLN A 275 -26.73 -33.76 39.06
CA GLN A 275 -27.98 -33.22 39.62
C GLN A 275 -29.14 -34.20 39.45
N ALA A 276 -29.38 -34.71 38.25
CA ALA A 276 -30.45 -35.68 38.00
C ALA A 276 -30.30 -36.96 38.84
N ARG A 277 -29.06 -37.46 39.00
CA ARG A 277 -28.77 -38.63 39.86
C ARG A 277 -29.02 -38.34 41.33
N TRP A 278 -28.61 -37.16 41.81
CA TRP A 278 -28.83 -36.72 43.18
C TRP A 278 -30.33 -36.54 43.47
N ASP A 279 -31.06 -35.87 42.59
CA ASP A 279 -32.52 -35.65 42.76
C ASP A 279 -33.27 -36.98 42.78
N ALA A 280 -32.92 -37.91 41.88
CA ALA A 280 -33.49 -39.25 41.88
C ALA A 280 -33.17 -40.03 43.17
N TYR A 281 -31.98 -39.84 43.75
CA TYR A 281 -31.62 -40.41 45.04
C TYR A 281 -32.45 -39.80 46.18
N GLN A 282 -32.60 -38.47 46.22
CA GLN A 282 -33.36 -37.78 47.26
C GLN A 282 -34.84 -38.21 47.27
N VAL A 283 -35.46 -38.36 46.09
CA VAL A 283 -36.83 -38.90 45.98
C VAL A 283 -36.91 -40.33 46.55
N LYS A 284 -35.92 -41.19 46.27
CA LYS A 284 -35.90 -42.55 46.84
C LYS A 284 -35.64 -42.55 48.34
N ALA A 285 -34.73 -41.70 48.82
CA ALA A 285 -34.35 -41.59 50.22
C ALA A 285 -35.51 -41.07 51.07
N THR A 286 -36.23 -40.04 50.61
CA THR A 286 -37.44 -39.53 51.26
C THR A 286 -38.56 -40.57 51.30
N ALA A 287 -38.77 -41.32 50.21
CA ALA A 287 -39.75 -42.42 50.16
C ALA A 287 -39.38 -43.63 51.04
N ALA A 288 -38.09 -43.87 51.29
CA ALA A 288 -37.62 -44.89 52.23
C ALA A 288 -37.78 -44.42 53.69
N ALA A 289 -37.41 -43.16 53.97
CA ALA A 289 -37.57 -42.55 55.29
C ALA A 289 -39.05 -42.50 55.73
N GLY A 290 -39.97 -42.18 54.81
CA GLY A 290 -41.41 -42.25 55.06
C GLY A 290 -41.93 -43.67 55.35
N ARG A 291 -41.17 -44.71 54.99
CA ARG A 291 -41.43 -46.12 55.33
C ARG A 291 -40.64 -46.61 56.56
N GLY A 292 -39.97 -45.71 57.29
CA GLY A 292 -39.25 -46.05 58.52
C GLY A 292 -37.90 -46.74 58.33
N HIS A 293 -37.36 -46.79 57.10
CA HIS A 293 -36.08 -47.43 56.80
C HIS A 293 -35.14 -46.51 56.02
N ARG A 294 -33.82 -46.69 56.19
CA ARG A 294 -32.83 -45.95 55.39
C ARG A 294 -32.62 -46.63 54.04
N LEU A 295 -32.39 -45.83 53.00
CA LEU A 295 -32.07 -46.35 51.67
C LEU A 295 -30.74 -47.12 51.71
N PRO A 296 -30.66 -48.38 51.24
CA PRO A 296 -29.42 -49.15 51.23
C PRO A 296 -28.39 -48.60 50.23
N GLY A 297 -27.10 -48.70 50.58
CA GLY A 297 -25.98 -48.31 49.73
C GLY A 297 -25.43 -46.91 50.00
N THR A 298 -24.35 -46.57 49.30
CA THR A 298 -23.70 -45.25 49.42
C THR A 298 -24.63 -44.16 48.89
N PRO A 299 -24.81 -43.04 49.61
CA PRO A 299 -25.55 -41.90 49.09
C PRO A 299 -24.99 -41.42 47.76
N ALA A 300 -25.87 -41.02 46.83
CA ALA A 300 -25.41 -40.24 45.67
C ALA A 300 -24.66 -39.01 46.21
N ALA A 301 -23.54 -38.60 45.60
CA ALA A 301 -22.82 -37.39 46.00
C ALA A 301 -23.52 -36.14 45.45
N ALA A 302 -23.46 -35.03 46.20
CA ALA A 302 -24.06 -33.79 45.72
C ALA A 302 -23.31 -33.32 44.45
N PRO A 303 -23.96 -32.57 43.53
CA PRO A 303 -23.34 -32.18 42.27
C PRO A 303 -22.03 -31.41 42.43
N HIS A 304 -21.90 -30.62 43.50
CA HIS A 304 -20.68 -29.88 43.84
C HIS A 304 -19.57 -30.75 44.46
N GLU A 305 -19.91 -31.93 44.99
CA GLU A 305 -18.98 -32.91 45.56
C GLU A 305 -18.60 -34.00 44.56
N HIS A 306 -19.26 -34.05 43.39
CA HIS A 306 -19.00 -35.06 42.37
C HIS A 306 -17.62 -34.82 41.71
N PRO A 307 -16.66 -35.77 41.78
CA PRO A 307 -15.25 -35.53 41.43
C PRO A 307 -15.07 -35.12 39.97
N ARG A 308 -15.86 -35.71 39.06
CA ARG A 308 -15.83 -35.35 37.64
C ARG A 308 -16.38 -33.94 37.36
N VAL A 309 -17.36 -33.48 38.14
CA VAL A 309 -17.94 -32.13 38.01
C VAL A 309 -16.92 -31.10 38.49
N ALA A 310 -16.26 -31.35 39.61
CA ALA A 310 -15.19 -30.50 40.12
C ALA A 310 -14.02 -30.38 39.12
N GLN A 311 -13.58 -31.50 38.54
CA GLN A 311 -12.52 -31.49 37.52
C GLN A 311 -12.89 -30.66 36.29
N LEU A 312 -14.12 -30.81 35.78
CA LEU A 312 -14.56 -30.05 34.60
C LEU A 312 -14.83 -28.58 34.90
N ARG A 313 -15.25 -28.26 36.13
CA ARG A 313 -15.35 -26.89 36.60
C ARG A 313 -13.98 -26.22 36.60
N GLN A 314 -12.95 -26.90 37.11
CA GLN A 314 -11.58 -26.39 37.07
C GLN A 314 -11.12 -26.17 35.62
N ALA A 315 -11.34 -27.15 34.73
CA ALA A 315 -11.00 -27.00 33.32
C ALA A 315 -11.71 -25.81 32.63
N TYR A 316 -12.93 -25.47 33.04
CA TYR A 316 -13.63 -24.27 32.57
C TYR A 316 -12.99 -22.97 33.11
N GLN A 317 -12.60 -22.94 34.38
CA GLN A 317 -11.90 -21.79 34.96
C GLN A 317 -10.52 -21.59 34.31
N ASP A 318 -9.77 -22.67 34.06
CA ASP A 318 -8.47 -22.60 33.38
C ASP A 318 -8.63 -22.06 31.95
N ALA A 319 -9.70 -22.44 31.24
CA ALA A 319 -10.02 -21.91 29.91
C ALA A 319 -10.37 -20.42 29.94
N LEU A 320 -11.14 -19.96 30.94
CA LEU A 320 -11.43 -18.53 31.13
C LEU A 320 -10.16 -17.73 31.38
N ALA A 321 -9.29 -18.19 32.29
CA ALA A 321 -8.04 -17.52 32.62
C ALA A 321 -7.11 -17.40 31.39
N THR A 322 -7.06 -18.44 30.56
CA THR A 322 -6.29 -18.44 29.31
C THR A 322 -6.85 -17.47 28.27
N ALA A 323 -8.17 -17.29 28.22
CA ALA A 323 -8.81 -16.33 27.32
C ALA A 323 -8.59 -14.87 27.76
N GLU A 324 -8.50 -14.60 29.06
CA GLU A 324 -8.18 -13.28 29.61
C GLU A 324 -6.70 -12.91 29.47
N HIS A 325 -5.80 -13.91 29.52
CA HIS A 325 -4.35 -13.72 29.41
C HIS A 325 -3.74 -14.68 28.37
N PRO A 326 -3.86 -14.36 27.06
CA PRO A 326 -3.29 -15.21 26.02
C PRO A 326 -1.76 -15.29 26.20
N PRO A 327 -1.15 -16.48 26.05
CA PRO A 327 0.31 -16.61 26.12
C PRO A 327 0.95 -15.75 25.02
N THR A 328 1.91 -14.90 25.41
CA THR A 328 2.75 -14.07 24.53
C THR A 328 3.59 -14.90 23.58
#